data_AF-S4PHP9-F1
#
_entry.id   AF-S4PHP9-F1
#
_cell.length_a   1.000
_cell.length_b   1.000
_cell.length_c   1.000
_cell.angle_alpha   90.00
_cell.angle_beta   90.00
_cell.angle_gamma   90.00
#
_symmetry.space_group_name_H-M   'P 1'
#
loop_
_entity.id
_entity.type
_entity.pdbx_description
1 polymer ?
#
loop_
_entity_poly.entity_id
_entity_poly.type
_entity_poly.pdbx_seq_one_letter_code
_entity_poly.pdbx_strand_id
1 'polypeptide(L)'
;PETDAVKEWISKIQFVVSGSLHGGALVASYPFDNTPSANPLNAVFQSYAHTPSIAPDDDVFRHLALVYSNNHAKMSRGVSCKSGSQRFDNGITN
;
A
#
# COMPACT_ATOMS: atom_id res chain seq x y z
N PRO A 1 -5.57 19.80 10.93
CA PRO A 1 -6.05 19.48 12.30
C PRO A 1 -6.25 17.97 12.50
N GLU A 2 -6.74 17.32 11.45
CA GLU A 2 -7.06 15.90 11.30
C GLU A 2 -5.83 15.01 11.47
N THR A 3 -4.71 15.34 10.80
CA THR A 3 -3.45 14.59 10.92
C THR A 3 -2.94 14.54 12.36
N ASP A 4 -2.98 15.67 13.07
CA ASP A 4 -2.54 15.73 14.46
C ASP A 4 -3.48 14.95 15.40
N ALA A 5 -4.79 15.01 15.17
CA ALA A 5 -5.75 14.21 15.92
C ALA A 5 -5.53 12.70 15.72
N VAL A 6 -5.25 12.24 14.49
CA VAL A 6 -4.97 10.82 14.21
C VAL A 6 -3.62 10.39 14.81
N LYS A 7 -2.58 11.23 14.74
CA LYS A 7 -1.30 10.98 15.40
C LYS A 7 -1.46 10.80 16.91
N GLU A 8 -2.22 11.69 17.55
CA GLU A 8 -2.50 11.62 18.97
C GLU A 8 -3.35 10.38 19.33
N TRP A 9 -4.32 10.02 18.50
CA TRP A 9 -5.14 8.84 18.72
C TRP A 9 -4.34 7.54 18.61
N ILE A 10 -3.49 7.41 17.59
CA ILE A 10 -2.63 6.25 17.36
C ILE A 10 -1.59 6.09 18.47
N SER A 11 -1.09 7.18 19.07
CA SER A 11 -0.12 7.09 20.17
C SER A 11 -0.75 6.71 21.52
N LYS A 12 -2.05 6.95 21.71
CA LYS A 12 -2.77 6.67 22.98
C LYS A 12 -3.23 5.23 23.13
N ILE A 13 -3.39 4.50 22.02
CA ILE A 13 -3.91 3.14 22.02
C ILE A 13 -2.87 2.25 21.36
N GLN A 14 -2.60 1.09 21.96
CA GLN A 14 -1.70 0.10 21.38
C GLN A 14 -2.40 -0.68 20.25
N PHE A 15 -2.59 -0.04 19.10
CA PHE A 15 -3.11 -0.70 17.90
C PHE A 15 -2.15 -1.79 17.42
N VAL A 16 -2.68 -2.98 17.15
CA VAL A 16 -1.89 -4.14 16.67
C VAL A 16 -1.95 -4.26 15.15
N VAL A 17 -3.10 -3.97 14.55
CA VAL A 17 -3.32 -3.97 13.09
C VAL A 17 -4.15 -2.75 12.74
N SER A 18 -3.81 -2.09 11.63
CA SER A 18 -4.56 -0.96 11.09
C SER A 18 -4.69 -1.07 9.57
N GLY A 19 -5.62 -0.32 9.01
CA GLY A 19 -5.84 -0.21 7.57
C GLY A 19 -6.63 1.05 7.24
N SER A 20 -6.33 1.67 6.11
CA SER A 20 -6.99 2.88 5.62
C SER A 20 -7.67 2.61 4.27
N LEU A 21 -8.87 3.16 4.09
CA LEU A 21 -9.67 2.94 2.89
C LEU A 21 -9.53 4.12 1.93
N HIS A 22 -9.26 3.80 0.67
CA HIS A 22 -9.09 4.77 -0.42
C HIS A 22 -9.95 4.37 -1.62
N GLY A 23 -10.24 5.34 -2.49
CA GLY A 23 -10.91 5.12 -3.77
C GLY A 23 -10.01 5.54 -4.94
N GLY A 24 -10.19 4.90 -6.10
CA GLY A 24 -9.46 5.22 -7.35
C GLY A 24 -8.87 4.00 -8.05
N ALA A 25 -8.49 2.97 -7.29
CA ALA A 25 -8.03 1.68 -7.76
C ALA A 25 -8.67 0.53 -6.95
N LEU A 26 -8.64 -0.69 -7.48
CA LEU A 26 -9.10 -1.89 -6.80
C LEU A 26 -7.92 -2.78 -6.43
N VAL A 27 -7.27 -2.48 -5.30
CA VAL A 27 -6.04 -3.12 -4.82
C VAL A 27 -5.90 -2.95 -3.31
N ALA A 28 -5.24 -3.90 -2.64
CA ALA A 28 -4.73 -3.74 -1.29
C ALA A 28 -3.24 -3.36 -1.35
N SER A 29 -2.92 -2.11 -0.99
CA SER A 29 -1.54 -1.63 -0.90
C SER A 29 -0.94 -1.98 0.46
N TYR A 30 0.33 -2.35 0.50
CA TYR A 30 1.04 -2.65 1.74
C TYR A 30 2.44 -2.02 1.80
N PRO A 31 2.99 -1.75 3.00
CA PRO A 31 4.21 -0.97 3.15
C PRO A 31 5.44 -1.59 2.51
N PHE A 32 6.43 -0.79 2.11
CA PHE A 32 6.46 0.68 2.18
C PHE A 32 5.93 1.39 0.92
N ASP A 33 5.29 2.55 1.12
CA ASP A 33 4.74 3.36 0.02
C ASP A 33 5.79 4.15 -0.77
N ASN A 34 7.02 4.29 -0.24
CA ASN A 34 8.11 5.02 -0.88
C ASN A 34 9.40 4.18 -0.88
N THR A 35 10.15 4.25 -1.97
CA THR A 35 11.52 3.71 -2.04
C THR A 35 12.53 4.75 -1.54
N PRO A 36 13.53 4.37 -0.72
CA PRO A 36 14.61 5.28 -0.36
C PRO A 36 15.41 5.65 -1.62
N SER A 37 15.40 6.92 -2.03
CA SER A 37 16.31 7.38 -3.07
C SER A 37 17.75 7.31 -2.54
N ALA A 38 18.67 6.71 -3.29
CA ALA A 38 20.09 6.65 -2.91
C ALA A 38 20.77 8.04 -2.80
N ASN A 39 20.10 9.13 -3.22
CA ASN A 39 20.59 10.49 -3.08
C ASN A 39 19.42 11.47 -2.82
N PRO A 40 19.36 12.16 -1.67
CA PRO A 40 18.27 13.08 -1.32
C PRO A 40 18.10 14.26 -2.29
N LEU A 41 19.15 14.62 -3.05
CA LEU A 41 19.07 15.63 -4.12
C LEU A 41 18.36 15.12 -5.39
N ASN A 42 18.31 13.80 -5.60
CA ASN A 42 17.74 13.17 -6.79
C ASN A 42 16.30 12.67 -6.58
N ALA A 43 15.79 12.68 -5.34
CA ALA A 43 14.41 12.27 -5.01
C ALA A 43 13.33 13.12 -5.69
N VAL A 44 13.66 14.37 -6.07
CA VAL A 44 12.71 15.32 -6.68
C VAL A 44 12.52 15.09 -8.18
N PHE A 45 13.50 14.47 -8.86
CA PHE A 45 13.52 14.35 -10.33
C PHE A 45 13.66 12.91 -10.85
N GLN A 46 13.76 11.90 -9.98
CA GLN A 46 13.75 10.50 -10.40
C GLN A 46 12.32 9.99 -10.53
N SER A 47 12.01 9.41 -11.69
CA SER A 47 10.96 8.41 -11.80
C SER A 47 11.27 7.33 -10.77
N TYR A 48 10.44 7.19 -9.72
CA TYR A 48 10.56 6.10 -8.77
C TYR A 48 10.72 4.81 -9.56
N ALA A 49 11.84 4.11 -9.36
CA ALA A 49 12.02 2.81 -9.99
C ALA A 49 10.83 1.93 -9.57
N HIS A 50 10.26 1.18 -10.50
CA HIS A 50 9.20 0.18 -10.23
C HIS A 50 9.74 -1.03 -9.45
N THR A 51 10.60 -0.78 -8.48
CA THR A 51 11.18 -1.77 -7.59
C THR A 51 10.43 -1.73 -6.27
N PRO A 52 9.95 -2.87 -5.77
CA PRO A 52 9.30 -2.96 -4.46
C PRO A 52 10.15 -2.34 -3.34
N SER A 53 9.51 -1.60 -2.43
CA SER A 53 10.11 -1.12 -1.18
C SER A 53 9.74 -2.07 -0.04
N ILE A 54 10.58 -3.09 0.13
CA ILE A 54 10.30 -4.23 1.00
C ILE A 54 10.45 -3.86 2.48
N ALA A 55 9.41 -4.13 3.26
CA ALA A 55 9.44 -3.99 4.72
C ALA A 55 10.15 -5.19 5.40
N PRO A 56 10.71 -5.03 6.60
CA PRO A 56 11.28 -6.15 7.36
C PRO A 56 10.29 -7.32 7.57
N ASP A 57 9.01 -7.01 7.77
CA ASP A 57 7.90 -7.96 7.97
C ASP A 57 7.04 -8.14 6.70
N ASP A 58 7.67 -8.14 5.52
CA ASP A 58 7.00 -8.22 4.21
C ASP A 58 6.07 -9.43 4.10
N ASP A 59 6.43 -10.57 4.66
CA ASP A 59 5.62 -11.78 4.65
C ASP A 59 4.29 -11.60 5.38
N VAL A 60 4.30 -10.93 6.54
CA VAL A 60 3.11 -10.57 7.30
C VAL A 60 2.26 -9.56 6.54
N PHE A 61 2.86 -8.51 6.00
CA PHE A 61 2.13 -7.49 5.25
C PHE A 61 1.48 -8.06 3.99
N ARG A 62 2.23 -8.86 3.23
CA ARG A 62 1.72 -9.57 2.06
C ARG A 62 0.61 -10.53 2.44
N HIS A 63 0.73 -11.24 3.57
CA HIS A 63 -0.34 -12.11 4.08
C HIS A 63 -1.61 -11.32 4.38
N LEU A 64 -1.52 -10.21 5.11
CA LEU A 64 -2.67 -9.36 5.45
C LEU A 64 -3.35 -8.79 4.18
N ALA A 65 -2.55 -8.32 3.21
CA ALA A 65 -3.06 -7.81 1.94
C ALA A 65 -3.79 -8.90 1.14
N LEU A 66 -3.24 -10.11 1.09
CA LEU A 66 -3.85 -11.26 0.42
C LEU A 66 -5.14 -11.73 1.11
N VAL A 67 -5.19 -11.70 2.45
CA VAL A 67 -6.43 -12.01 3.18
C VAL A 67 -7.54 -11.06 2.75
N TYR A 68 -7.27 -9.76 2.66
CA TYR A 68 -8.27 -8.80 2.21
C TYR A 68 -8.64 -8.99 0.73
N SER A 69 -7.65 -9.10 -0.16
CA SER A 69 -7.88 -9.17 -1.60
C SER A 69 -8.61 -10.44 -2.04
N ASN A 70 -8.29 -11.59 -1.42
CA ASN A 70 -8.92 -12.88 -1.71
C ASN A 70 -10.37 -12.96 -1.24
N ASN A 71 -10.72 -12.24 -0.17
CA ASN A 71 -12.10 -12.17 0.32
C ASN A 71 -12.95 -11.11 -0.40
N HIS A 72 -12.33 -10.23 -1.19
CA HIS A 72 -13.05 -9.25 -2.00
C HIS A 72 -13.36 -9.80 -3.41
N ALA A 73 -14.66 -9.91 -3.75
CA ALA A 73 -15.18 -10.63 -4.90
C ALA A 73 -14.48 -10.39 -6.26
N LYS A 74 -13.95 -9.17 -6.49
CA LYS A 74 -13.26 -8.78 -7.73
C LYS A 74 -11.76 -8.47 -7.57
N MET A 75 -11.28 -8.22 -6.35
CA MET A 75 -9.95 -7.62 -6.15
C MET A 75 -8.84 -8.61 -6.49
N SER A 76 -8.92 -9.84 -5.98
CA SER A 76 -7.98 -10.93 -6.28
C SER A 76 -7.86 -11.29 -7.76
N ARG A 77 -8.88 -10.96 -8.57
CA ARG A 77 -8.87 -11.22 -10.02
C ARG A 77 -7.97 -10.26 -10.80
N GLY A 78 -7.50 -9.19 -10.15
CA GLY A 78 -6.69 -8.15 -10.77
C GLY A 78 -7.43 -7.47 -11.92
N VAL A 79 -8.74 -7.26 -11.81
CA VAL A 79 -9.50 -6.59 -12.88
C VAL A 79 -9.34 -5.08 -12.72
N SER A 80 -8.74 -4.46 -13.73
CA SER A 80 -8.55 -3.01 -13.83
C SER A 80 -9.88 -2.25 -13.89
N CYS A 81 -9.94 -1.06 -13.26
CA CYS A 81 -11.13 -0.21 -13.28
C CYS A 81 -11.44 0.35 -14.68
N LYS A 82 -10.42 0.56 -15.52
CA LYS A 82 -10.54 1.03 -16.91
C LYS A 82 -9.65 0.18 -17.82
N SER A 83 -10.06 0.03 -19.09
CA SER A 83 -9.20 -0.60 -20.09
C SER A 83 -7.90 0.21 -20.23
N GLY A 84 -6.75 -0.47 -20.15
CA GLY A 84 -5.43 0.17 -20.17
C GLY A 84 -4.92 0.71 -18.83
N SER A 85 -5.68 0.64 -17.73
CA SER A 85 -5.14 0.97 -16.40
C SER A 85 -4.37 -0.21 -15.81
N GLN A 86 -3.44 0.09 -14.90
CA GLN A 86 -2.59 -0.90 -14.23
C GLN A 86 -3.42 -2.06 -13.66
N ARG A 87 -2.92 -3.27 -13.92
CA ARG A 87 -3.44 -4.53 -13.37
C ARG A 87 -2.68 -4.84 -12.08
N PHE A 88 -3.39 -5.27 -11.05
CA PHE A 88 -2.79 -5.68 -9.78
C PHE A 88 -2.93 -7.19 -9.61
N ASP A 89 -1.84 -7.93 -9.78
CA ASP A 89 -1.88 -9.38 -9.65
C ASP A 89 -2.18 -9.78 -8.20
N ASN A 90 -3.09 -10.74 -8.02
CA ASN A 90 -3.70 -11.10 -6.74
C ASN A 90 -4.36 -9.92 -6.00
N GLY A 91 -4.56 -8.78 -6.67
CA GLY A 91 -5.16 -7.60 -6.08
C GLY A 91 -4.33 -6.94 -4.98
N ILE A 92 -3.00 -7.09 -4.99
CA ILE A 92 -2.09 -6.46 -4.02
C ILE A 92 -0.98 -5.65 -4.72
N THR A 93 -0.37 -4.69 -4.02
CA THR A 93 0.81 -3.94 -4.52
C THR A 93 1.71 -3.47 -3.39
N ASN A 94 2.99 -3.32 -3.71
CA ASN A 94 4.04 -2.65 -2.94
C ASN A 94 4.79 -1.68 -3.86
#